data_AF-A0AAV5SVS2-F1
#
_entry.id   AF-A0AAV5SVS2-F1
#
_cell.length_a   1.000
_cell.length_b   1.000
_cell.length_c   1.000
_cell.angle_alpha   90.00
_cell.angle_beta   90.00
_cell.angle_gamma   90.00
#
_symmetry.space_group_name_H-M   'P 1'
#
loop_
_entity.id
_entity.type
_entity.pdbx_description
1 polymer ?
#
loop_
_entity_poly.entity_id
_entity_poly.type
_entity_poly.pdbx_seq_one_letter_code
_entity_poly.pdbx_strand_id
1 'polypeptide(L)'
;VLGAVLLLATAAFAGNIGHFPPHQQEFANYTCPCGFDLVQNECRGKYLTMDIRDDIAANVAMAKCNEIQGIPVIIRNDEEHSYWTEQAAKMPGVFVLGLICDPNSRVWTWADGSVVNYKPPYGHYLTDLDRECTNGCVWFIYGGNAGWYLWCRKDDVDTFDIFCTTQPLNSTNNHK
;
A
#
# COMPACT_ATOMS: atom_id res chain seq x y z
N VAL A 1 66.73 28.64 15.98
CA VAL A 1 67.05 29.65 17.02
C VAL A 1 65.97 30.71 16.95
N LEU A 2 65.29 30.93 18.09
CA LEU A 2 64.56 32.12 18.58
C LEU A 2 64.17 33.21 17.55
N GLY A 3 62.99 33.82 17.54
CA GLY A 3 61.98 34.03 18.57
C GLY A 3 61.45 35.48 18.46
N ALA A 4 60.19 35.68 18.88
CA ALA A 4 59.55 36.91 19.40
C ALA A 4 59.50 38.21 18.52
N VAL A 5 58.32 38.70 18.08
CA VAL A 5 57.25 39.50 18.77
C VAL A 5 57.41 41.02 18.58
N LEU A 6 56.38 41.68 18.01
CA LEU A 6 55.84 43.03 18.35
C LEU A 6 54.53 43.24 17.55
N LEU A 7 53.30 43.19 18.10
CA LEU A 7 52.51 44.24 18.81
C LEU A 7 52.53 45.60 18.07
N LEU A 8 51.45 46.30 17.68
CA LEU A 8 50.03 46.40 18.06
C LEU A 8 49.26 47.12 16.92
N ALA A 9 47.94 46.87 16.78
CA ALA A 9 46.92 47.94 16.78
C ALA A 9 45.51 47.35 16.66
N THR A 10 44.70 47.64 17.65
CA THR A 10 43.27 47.37 17.78
C THR A 10 42.42 48.23 16.83
N ALA A 11 41.39 47.64 16.24
CA ALA A 11 40.15 48.35 15.92
C ALA A 11 38.97 47.41 16.17
N ALA A 12 38.20 47.73 17.21
CA ALA A 12 36.95 47.08 17.51
C ALA A 12 35.88 47.54 16.52
N PHE A 13 35.15 46.59 15.93
CA PHE A 13 33.81 46.83 15.43
C PHE A 13 32.89 45.77 16.01
N ALA A 14 32.09 46.21 16.98
CA ALA A 14 30.90 45.52 17.42
C ALA A 14 29.84 45.64 16.31
N GLY A 15 29.25 44.51 15.91
CA GLY A 15 28.20 44.48 14.91
C GLY A 15 27.57 43.10 14.82
N ASN A 16 26.59 42.85 15.69
CA ASN A 16 25.54 41.83 15.66
C ASN A 16 25.74 40.64 14.70
N ILE A 17 26.12 39.49 15.27
CA ILE A 17 25.85 38.18 14.70
C ILE A 17 24.34 37.94 14.87
N GLY A 18 23.57 38.17 13.81
CA GLY A 18 22.19 37.73 13.74
C GLY A 18 22.17 36.20 13.89
N HIS A 19 21.67 35.74 15.03
CA HIS A 19 21.38 34.34 15.31
C HIS A 19 20.25 33.88 14.38
N PHE A 20 20.61 33.33 13.22
CA PHE A 20 19.68 32.51 12.45
C PHE A 20 19.49 31.19 13.21
N PRO A 21 18.26 30.82 13.61
CA PRO A 21 18.03 29.51 14.17
C PRO A 21 18.32 28.48 13.07
N PRO A 22 18.98 27.35 13.38
CA PRO A 22 19.06 26.25 12.43
C PRO A 22 17.62 25.80 12.13
N HIS A 23 17.25 25.81 10.86
CA HIS A 23 16.05 25.11 10.39
C HIS A 23 16.15 23.67 10.89
N GLN A 24 15.41 23.36 11.96
CA GLN A 24 15.14 21.99 12.35
C GLN A 24 14.29 21.41 11.22
N GLN A 25 14.94 20.67 10.32
CA GLN A 25 14.25 19.84 9.36
C GLN A 25 13.61 18.72 10.17
N GLU A 26 12.34 18.90 10.49
CA GLU A 26 11.53 17.91 11.20
C GLU A 26 11.34 16.72 10.26
N PHE A 27 12.23 15.73 10.37
CA PHE A 27 12.04 14.44 9.72
C PHE A 27 10.87 13.75 10.45
N ALA A 28 9.67 13.85 9.88
CA ALA A 28 8.55 13.04 10.32
C ALA A 28 8.97 11.56 10.22
N ASN A 29 9.03 10.87 11.36
CA ASN A 29 9.26 9.42 11.37
C ASN A 29 7.93 8.76 11.03
N TYR A 30 7.78 8.45 9.74
CA TYR A 30 6.68 7.64 9.24
C TYR A 30 6.92 6.18 9.62
N THR A 31 6.00 5.58 10.37
CA THR A 31 6.07 4.15 10.72
C THR A 31 4.87 3.39 10.18
N CYS A 32 5.16 2.23 9.59
CA CYS A 32 4.14 1.30 9.13
C CYS A 32 3.68 0.37 10.25
N PRO A 33 2.43 -0.13 10.19
CA PRO A 33 1.98 -1.20 11.07
C PRO A 33 2.91 -2.42 11.00
N CYS A 34 2.97 -3.21 12.07
CA CYS A 34 3.75 -4.45 12.07
C CYS A 34 3.31 -5.36 10.92
N GLY A 35 4.28 -5.89 10.16
CA GLY A 35 4.01 -6.75 9.00
C GLY A 35 3.76 -5.99 7.68
N PHE A 36 3.91 -4.66 7.68
CA PHE A 36 3.80 -3.82 6.50
C PHE A 36 5.15 -3.21 6.14
N ASP A 37 5.46 -3.22 4.85
CA ASP A 37 6.63 -2.58 4.29
C ASP A 37 6.27 -1.14 3.87
N LEU A 38 7.18 -0.20 4.12
CA LEU A 38 7.08 1.14 3.56
C LEU A 38 7.48 1.08 2.08
N VAL A 39 6.52 1.29 1.20
CA VAL A 39 6.69 1.30 -0.25
C VAL A 39 6.34 2.69 -0.74
N GLN A 40 7.37 3.44 -1.16
CA GLN A 40 7.25 4.87 -1.46
C GLN A 40 6.70 5.65 -0.24
N ASN A 41 5.44 6.12 -0.30
CA ASN A 41 4.77 6.86 0.78
C ASN A 41 3.58 6.09 1.38
N GLU A 42 3.50 4.79 1.13
CA GLU A 42 2.40 3.93 1.60
C GLU A 42 2.94 2.73 2.35
N CYS A 43 2.16 2.23 3.30
CA CYS A 43 2.43 0.98 3.97
C CYS A 43 1.64 -0.14 3.28
N ARG A 44 2.34 -1.16 2.79
CA ARG A 44 1.74 -2.30 2.08
C ARG A 44 2.13 -3.60 2.77
N GLY A 45 1.16 -4.47 3.03
CA GLY A 45 1.45 -5.68 3.79
C GLY A 45 0.27 -6.61 3.97
N LYS A 46 0.59 -7.82 4.45
CA LYS A 46 -0.41 -8.81 4.83
C LYS A 46 -1.04 -8.38 6.15
N TYR A 47 -2.36 -8.24 6.16
CA TYR A 47 -3.09 -7.91 7.38
C TYR A 47 -3.47 -9.17 8.15
N LEU A 48 -4.05 -10.17 7.47
CA LEU A 48 -4.39 -11.46 8.06
C LEU A 48 -4.62 -12.56 7.01
N THR A 49 -4.77 -13.79 7.49
CA THR A 49 -5.31 -14.94 6.74
C THR A 49 -6.60 -15.38 7.42
N MET A 50 -7.63 -15.72 6.65
CA MET A 50 -8.86 -16.30 7.19
C MET A 50 -9.64 -17.09 6.15
N ASP A 51 -10.46 -18.01 6.63
CA ASP A 51 -11.38 -18.80 5.82
C ASP A 51 -12.65 -17.98 5.54
N ILE A 52 -12.94 -17.73 4.26
CA ILE A 52 -14.06 -16.89 3.82
C ILE A 52 -14.77 -17.57 2.65
N ARG A 53 -16.07 -17.32 2.55
CA ARG A 53 -16.86 -17.74 1.41
C ARG A 53 -16.57 -16.86 0.19
N ASP A 54 -16.42 -17.46 -0.99
CA ASP A 54 -15.97 -16.75 -2.20
C ASP A 54 -16.84 -15.52 -2.52
N ASP A 55 -18.14 -15.61 -2.30
CA ASP A 55 -19.11 -14.57 -2.63
C ASP A 55 -19.04 -13.31 -1.75
N ILE A 56 -18.42 -13.40 -0.57
CA ILE A 56 -18.26 -12.27 0.35
C ILE A 56 -16.80 -11.88 0.58
N ALA A 57 -15.84 -12.64 0.05
CA ALA A 57 -14.42 -12.44 0.33
C ALA A 57 -13.92 -11.03 -0.01
N ALA A 58 -14.33 -10.45 -1.14
CA ALA A 58 -13.96 -9.08 -1.49
C ALA A 58 -14.51 -8.03 -0.49
N ASN A 59 -15.76 -8.19 -0.04
CA ASN A 59 -16.38 -7.30 0.94
C ASN A 59 -15.74 -7.46 2.32
N VAL A 60 -15.39 -8.68 2.71
CA VAL A 60 -14.67 -8.96 3.96
C VAL A 60 -13.27 -8.34 3.91
N ALA A 61 -12.55 -8.45 2.79
CA ALA A 61 -11.25 -7.82 2.61
C ALA A 61 -11.34 -6.28 2.76
N MET A 62 -12.34 -5.64 2.14
CA MET A 62 -12.59 -4.21 2.34
C MET A 62 -12.83 -3.86 3.80
N ALA A 63 -13.74 -4.58 4.47
CA ALA A 63 -14.05 -4.35 5.87
C ALA A 63 -12.81 -4.50 6.76
N LYS A 64 -11.98 -5.51 6.51
CA LYS A 64 -10.76 -5.78 7.26
C LYS A 64 -9.69 -4.73 7.02
N CYS A 65 -9.43 -4.32 5.79
CA CYS A 65 -8.46 -3.25 5.54
C CYS A 65 -8.91 -1.92 6.17
N ASN A 66 -10.21 -1.65 6.22
CA ASN A 66 -10.74 -0.44 6.86
C ASN A 66 -10.47 -0.39 8.39
N GLU A 67 -10.27 -1.53 9.07
CA GLU A 67 -9.89 -1.57 10.50
C GLU A 67 -8.56 -0.83 10.78
N ILE A 68 -7.68 -0.74 9.76
CA ILE A 68 -6.40 -0.02 9.81
C ILE A 68 -6.37 1.21 8.90
N GLN A 69 -7.55 1.78 8.59
CA GLN A 69 -7.71 2.91 7.66
C GLN A 69 -7.09 2.63 6.28
N GLY A 70 -7.01 1.37 5.91
CA GLY A 70 -6.43 0.91 4.66
C GLY A 70 -7.49 0.49 3.65
N ILE A 71 -6.99 0.15 2.47
CA ILE A 71 -7.75 -0.38 1.35
C ILE A 71 -7.15 -1.72 0.89
N PRO A 72 -7.95 -2.65 0.35
CA PRO A 72 -7.42 -3.88 -0.23
C PRO A 72 -6.48 -3.60 -1.41
N VAL A 73 -5.84 -4.65 -1.92
CA VAL A 73 -4.92 -4.57 -3.06
C VAL A 73 -5.59 -3.94 -4.28
N ILE A 74 -5.02 -2.82 -4.75
CA ILE A 74 -5.37 -2.16 -6.00
C ILE A 74 -4.12 -2.16 -6.89
N ILE A 75 -4.32 -2.37 -8.20
CA ILE A 75 -3.24 -2.44 -9.18
C ILE A 75 -3.58 -1.56 -10.38
N ARG A 76 -2.81 -0.48 -10.58
CA ARG A 76 -3.03 0.56 -11.59
C ARG A 76 -1.93 0.65 -12.63
N ASN A 77 -0.80 -0.01 -12.41
CA ASN A 77 0.36 0.03 -13.29
C ASN A 77 1.25 -1.20 -13.09
N ASP A 78 2.25 -1.33 -13.96
CA ASP A 78 3.20 -2.45 -13.93
C ASP A 78 4.01 -2.52 -12.62
N GLU A 79 4.37 -1.38 -12.02
CA GLU A 79 5.14 -1.36 -10.76
C GLU A 79 4.34 -1.97 -9.61
N GLU A 80 3.08 -1.57 -9.47
CA GLU A 80 2.16 -2.15 -8.49
C GLU A 80 1.91 -3.64 -8.78
N HIS A 81 1.73 -4.00 -10.05
CA HIS A 81 1.54 -5.39 -10.44
C HIS A 81 2.75 -6.26 -10.07
N SER A 82 3.95 -5.81 -10.41
CA SER A 82 5.21 -6.49 -10.05
C SER A 82 5.34 -6.63 -8.54
N TYR A 83 5.10 -5.57 -7.77
CA TYR A 83 5.16 -5.64 -6.31
C TYR A 83 4.21 -6.71 -5.75
N TRP A 84 2.94 -6.68 -6.11
CA TRP A 84 1.95 -7.60 -5.55
C TRP A 84 2.14 -9.04 -6.01
N THR A 85 2.59 -9.26 -7.25
CA THR A 85 2.91 -10.60 -7.77
C THR A 85 4.15 -11.20 -7.11
N GLU A 86 5.17 -10.38 -6.80
CA GLU A 86 6.30 -10.82 -5.97
C GLU A 86 5.89 -11.20 -4.55
N GLN A 87 4.97 -10.45 -3.93
CA GLN A 87 4.43 -10.83 -2.62
C GLN A 87 3.64 -12.14 -2.69
N ALA A 88 2.84 -12.33 -3.75
CA ALA A 88 2.10 -13.57 -4.01
C ALA A 88 3.03 -14.78 -4.23
N ALA A 89 4.17 -14.59 -4.89
CA ALA A 89 5.16 -15.65 -5.10
C ALA A 89 5.87 -16.09 -3.80
N LYS A 90 6.00 -15.19 -2.81
CA LYS A 90 6.64 -15.50 -1.51
C LYS A 90 5.76 -16.33 -0.59
N MET A 91 4.44 -16.25 -0.75
CA MET A 91 3.47 -16.95 0.09
C MET A 91 2.48 -17.68 -0.81
N PRO A 92 2.63 -19.01 -1.02
CA PRO A 92 1.69 -19.75 -1.83
C PRO A 92 0.30 -19.71 -1.18
N GLY A 93 -0.61 -18.95 -1.76
CA GLY A 93 -1.95 -18.68 -1.21
C GLY A 93 -2.84 -17.95 -2.23
N VAL A 94 -4.02 -17.52 -1.74
CA VAL A 94 -5.06 -16.85 -2.54
C VAL A 94 -5.19 -15.40 -2.06
N PHE A 95 -4.74 -14.46 -2.89
CA PHE A 95 -4.55 -13.07 -2.49
C PHE A 95 -5.70 -12.21 -3.00
N VAL A 96 -6.57 -11.74 -2.11
CA VAL A 96 -7.77 -11.00 -2.53
C VAL A 96 -7.38 -9.68 -3.20
N LEU A 97 -7.88 -9.48 -4.42
CA LEU A 97 -7.85 -8.19 -5.10
C LEU A 97 -9.06 -7.37 -4.66
N GLY A 98 -8.86 -6.06 -4.50
CA GLY A 98 -9.92 -5.10 -4.20
C GLY A 98 -10.82 -4.79 -5.40
N LEU A 99 -11.12 -5.77 -6.24
CA LEU A 99 -12.08 -5.61 -7.36
C LEU A 99 -13.50 -5.86 -6.86
N ILE A 100 -14.37 -4.88 -7.09
CA ILE A 100 -15.77 -4.89 -6.69
C ILE A 100 -16.64 -4.72 -7.93
N CYS A 101 -17.75 -5.45 -7.98
CA CYS A 101 -18.74 -5.29 -9.04
C CYS A 101 -19.65 -4.11 -8.70
N ASP A 102 -19.65 -3.07 -9.52
CA ASP A 102 -20.62 -1.97 -9.38
C ASP A 102 -22.03 -2.50 -9.73
N PRO A 103 -22.99 -2.46 -8.80
CA PRO A 103 -24.32 -3.03 -9.03
C PRO A 103 -25.13 -2.26 -10.08
N ASN A 104 -24.81 -0.98 -10.34
CA ASN A 104 -25.51 -0.13 -11.28
C ASN A 104 -24.95 -0.28 -12.69
N SER A 105 -23.63 -0.11 -12.83
CA SER A 105 -22.98 -0.15 -14.15
C SER A 105 -22.65 -1.56 -14.61
N ARG A 106 -22.63 -2.54 -13.70
CA ARG A 106 -22.21 -3.93 -13.97
C ARG A 106 -20.77 -4.02 -14.49
N VAL A 107 -19.92 -3.07 -14.09
CA VAL A 107 -18.49 -3.04 -14.43
C VAL A 107 -17.65 -3.24 -13.18
N TRP A 108 -16.52 -3.92 -13.32
CA TRP A 108 -15.53 -4.03 -12.24
C TRP A 108 -14.89 -2.67 -11.95
N THR A 109 -14.86 -2.30 -10.68
CA THR A 109 -14.15 -1.12 -10.16
C THR A 109 -13.22 -1.55 -9.04
N TRP A 110 -12.20 -0.75 -8.77
CA TRP A 110 -11.40 -0.92 -7.57
C TRP A 110 -12.18 -0.47 -6.33
N ALA A 111 -11.77 -0.96 -5.17
CA ALA A 111 -12.41 -0.68 -3.88
C ALA A 111 -12.39 0.80 -3.48
N ASP A 112 -11.52 1.61 -4.09
CA ASP A 112 -11.50 3.08 -3.94
C ASP A 112 -12.47 3.80 -4.90
N GLY A 113 -13.22 3.06 -5.71
CA GLY A 113 -14.14 3.57 -6.73
C GLY A 113 -13.48 3.91 -8.06
N SER A 114 -12.17 3.75 -8.20
CA SER A 114 -11.48 3.98 -9.47
C SER A 114 -11.78 2.88 -10.49
N VAL A 115 -11.72 3.25 -11.77
CA VAL A 115 -11.95 2.32 -12.89
C VAL A 115 -10.77 1.38 -13.11
N VAL A 116 -11.05 0.18 -13.61
CA VAL A 116 -10.01 -0.82 -13.93
C VAL A 116 -9.41 -0.53 -15.30
N ASN A 117 -8.37 0.31 -15.32
CA ASN A 117 -7.65 0.67 -16.55
C ASN A 117 -6.40 -0.17 -16.80
N TYR A 118 -5.83 -0.75 -15.76
CA TYR A 118 -4.68 -1.66 -15.87
C TYR A 118 -5.14 -3.11 -15.90
N LYS A 119 -4.51 -3.91 -16.77
CA LYS A 119 -4.70 -5.34 -16.87
C LYS A 119 -3.32 -5.99 -17.03
N PRO A 120 -3.04 -7.11 -16.35
CA PRO A 120 -1.82 -7.88 -16.60
C PRO A 120 -1.65 -8.24 -18.08
N PRO A 121 -0.43 -8.59 -18.52
CA PRO A 121 -0.21 -9.12 -19.86
C PRO A 121 -1.16 -10.27 -20.19
N TYR A 122 -1.50 -10.41 -21.48
CA TYR A 122 -2.41 -11.45 -21.94
C TYR A 122 -2.01 -12.84 -21.43
N GLY A 123 -2.98 -13.59 -20.91
CA GLY A 123 -2.76 -14.91 -20.30
C GLY A 123 -2.51 -14.87 -18.79
N HIS A 124 -2.34 -13.69 -18.19
CA HIS A 124 -2.18 -13.52 -16.74
C HIS A 124 -3.43 -12.99 -16.03
N TYR A 125 -4.57 -12.92 -16.73
CA TYR A 125 -5.88 -12.64 -16.15
C TYR A 125 -6.99 -13.36 -16.91
N LEU A 126 -8.09 -13.70 -16.24
CA LEU A 126 -9.28 -14.28 -16.87
C LEU A 126 -10.07 -13.21 -17.66
N THR A 127 -10.57 -13.57 -18.85
CA THR A 127 -11.35 -12.66 -19.72
C THR A 127 -12.65 -12.15 -19.09
N ASP A 128 -13.11 -12.77 -17.99
CA ASP A 128 -14.27 -12.33 -17.22
C ASP A 128 -14.10 -10.93 -16.61
N LEU A 129 -12.87 -10.40 -16.56
CA LEU A 129 -12.61 -9.00 -16.20
C LEU A 129 -13.14 -8.02 -17.25
N ASP A 130 -13.25 -8.47 -18.51
CA ASP A 130 -13.67 -7.66 -19.66
C ASP A 130 -15.19 -7.73 -19.92
N ARG A 131 -15.92 -8.49 -19.10
CA ARG A 131 -17.37 -8.73 -19.23
C ARG A 131 -18.15 -7.99 -18.16
N GLU A 132 -19.47 -7.96 -18.31
CA GLU A 132 -20.34 -7.53 -17.23
C GLU A 132 -20.09 -8.37 -15.97
N CYS A 133 -19.74 -7.70 -14.87
CA CYS A 133 -19.46 -8.36 -13.62
C CYS A 133 -20.75 -8.91 -13.00
N THR A 134 -20.59 -9.86 -12.07
CA THR A 134 -21.70 -10.38 -11.26
C THR A 134 -21.34 -10.28 -9.79
N ASN A 135 -22.32 -9.88 -8.97
CA ASN A 135 -22.17 -9.84 -7.52
C ASN A 135 -21.94 -11.24 -6.95
N GLY A 136 -21.20 -11.33 -5.86
CA GLY A 136 -20.91 -12.61 -5.22
C GLY A 136 -19.74 -13.35 -5.87
N CYS A 137 -18.74 -12.61 -6.34
CA CYS A 137 -17.50 -13.16 -6.83
C CYS A 137 -16.31 -12.42 -6.22
N VAL A 138 -15.16 -13.09 -6.14
CA VAL A 138 -13.90 -12.56 -5.66
C VAL A 138 -12.82 -12.73 -6.73
N TRP A 139 -12.13 -11.64 -7.01
CA TRP A 139 -10.89 -11.68 -7.77
C TRP A 139 -9.71 -11.85 -6.84
N PHE A 140 -8.71 -12.60 -7.28
CA PHE A 140 -7.51 -12.84 -6.50
C PHE A 140 -6.29 -13.07 -7.38
N ILE A 141 -5.10 -12.84 -6.82
CA ILE A 141 -3.84 -13.32 -7.38
C ILE A 141 -3.58 -14.72 -6.84
N TYR A 142 -3.35 -15.68 -7.74
CA TYR A 142 -2.94 -17.02 -7.35
C TYR A 142 -1.43 -17.09 -7.17
N GLY A 143 -0.96 -17.38 -5.95
CA GLY A 143 0.48 -17.37 -5.63
C GLY A 143 1.33 -18.35 -6.46
N GLY A 144 0.72 -19.40 -7.04
CA GLY A 144 1.45 -20.39 -7.84
C GLY A 144 1.93 -19.91 -9.21
N ASN A 145 1.29 -18.89 -9.78
CA ASN A 145 1.65 -18.38 -11.12
C ASN A 145 1.42 -16.87 -11.30
N ALA A 146 1.08 -16.17 -10.22
CA ALA A 146 0.81 -14.74 -10.20
C ALA A 146 -0.33 -14.27 -11.13
N GLY A 147 -1.16 -15.19 -11.64
CA GLY A 147 -2.30 -14.86 -12.48
C GLY A 147 -3.48 -14.34 -11.67
N TRP A 148 -4.32 -13.52 -12.31
CA TRP A 148 -5.56 -13.01 -11.74
C TRP A 148 -6.71 -13.94 -12.09
N TYR A 149 -7.33 -14.50 -11.06
CA TYR A 149 -8.42 -15.46 -11.16
C TYR A 149 -9.67 -14.97 -10.47
N LEU A 150 -10.79 -15.62 -10.78
CA LEU A 150 -12.11 -15.29 -10.30
C LEU A 150 -12.77 -16.54 -9.75
N TRP A 151 -13.32 -16.45 -8.55
CA TRP A 151 -14.24 -17.44 -8.00
C TRP A 151 -15.58 -16.81 -7.64
N CYS A 152 -16.66 -17.57 -7.79
CA CYS A 152 -18.04 -17.11 -7.59
C CYS A 152 -18.90 -18.14 -6.84
N ARG A 153 -18.29 -19.04 -6.06
CA ARG A 153 -18.99 -20.18 -5.45
C ARG A 153 -19.56 -19.78 -4.11
N LYS A 154 -20.89 -19.65 -4.05
CA LYS A 154 -21.60 -19.09 -2.88
C LYS A 154 -21.60 -19.97 -1.64
N ASP A 155 -21.23 -21.24 -1.76
CA ASP A 155 -21.24 -22.21 -0.64
C ASP A 155 -19.85 -22.73 -0.28
N ASP A 156 -18.82 -22.34 -1.06
CA ASP A 156 -17.44 -22.80 -0.85
C ASP A 156 -16.72 -21.81 0.06
N VAL A 157 -16.02 -22.35 1.04
CA VAL A 157 -15.15 -21.61 1.96
C VAL A 157 -13.72 -21.94 1.61
N ASP A 158 -12.95 -20.91 1.26
CA ASP A 158 -11.55 -21.00 0.90
C ASP A 158 -10.70 -20.12 1.83
N THR A 159 -9.42 -20.47 1.97
CA THR A 159 -8.47 -19.70 2.78
C THR A 159 -7.94 -18.54 1.94
N PHE A 160 -8.23 -17.31 2.37
CA PHE A 160 -7.78 -16.09 1.72
C PHE A 160 -6.75 -15.35 2.56
N ASP A 161 -5.74 -14.82 1.88
CA ASP A 161 -4.82 -13.83 2.43
C ASP A 161 -5.32 -12.42 2.10
N ILE A 162 -5.54 -11.61 3.14
CA ILE A 162 -5.97 -10.23 3.02
C ILE A 162 -4.74 -9.33 3.14
N PHE A 163 -4.42 -8.64 2.05
CA PHE A 163 -3.40 -7.62 1.99
C PHE A 163 -4.03 -6.24 1.90
N CYS A 164 -3.41 -5.28 2.55
CA CYS A 164 -3.91 -3.92 2.62
C CYS A 164 -2.81 -2.92 2.27
N THR A 165 -3.24 -1.76 1.79
CA THR A 165 -2.44 -0.54 1.67
C THR A 165 -3.00 0.50 2.63
N THR A 166 -2.17 1.12 3.46
CA THR A 166 -2.58 2.18 4.40
C THR A 166 -1.53 3.29 4.43
N GLN A 167 -1.89 4.44 5.00
CA GLN A 167 -0.97 5.56 5.15
C GLN A 167 -0.04 5.34 6.35
N PRO A 168 1.25 5.70 6.25
CA PRO A 168 2.16 5.64 7.40
C PRO A 168 1.70 6.56 8.53
N LEU A 169 1.82 6.10 9.78
CA LEU A 169 1.50 6.93 10.94
C LEU A 169 2.59 7.98 11.13
N ASN A 170 2.19 9.24 11.34
CA ASN A 170 3.12 10.29 11.72
C ASN A 170 3.39 10.23 13.23
N SER A 171 4.64 9.98 13.61
CA SER A 171 5.04 9.86 15.01
C SER A 171 4.86 11.13 15.84
N THR A 172 4.60 12.30 15.24
CA THR A 172 4.44 13.57 15.98
C THR A 172 3.07 13.75 16.64
N ASN A 173 2.07 12.91 16.33
CA ASN A 173 0.68 13.08 16.83
C ASN A 173 0.25 12.10 17.95
N ASN A 174 1.13 11.23 18.44
CA ASN A 174 0.76 10.21 19.44
C ASN A 174 1.06 10.58 20.90
N HIS A 175 1.15 11.88 21.21
CA HIS A 175 1.11 12.38 22.58
C HIS A 175 -0.19 13.17 22.79
N LYS A 176 -1.29 12.47 23.05
CA LYS A 176 -2.47 13.04 23.69
C LYS A 176 -3.13 12.02 24.59
#